data_AF-A0A353GR50-F1
#
_entry.id   AF-A0A353GR50-F1
#
_cell.length_a   1.000
_cell.length_b   1.000
_cell.length_c   1.000
_cell.angle_alpha   90.00
_cell.angle_beta   90.00
_cell.angle_gamma   90.00
#
_symmetry.space_group_name_H-M   'P 1'
#
loop_
_entity.id
_entity.type
_entity.pdbx_description
1 polymer ?
#
loop_
_entity_poly.entity_id
_entity_poly.type
_entity_poly.pdbx_seq_one_letter_code
_entity_poly.pdbx_strand_id
1 'polypeptide(L)'
;MAIQYWRVSEKKGNRKGKPLDTNGEQQLQVDGKVMRTGAAYTNETKRPNPDGGMIEFETRLTPFDEENGKAAGNISVSRDISIQNRMVEKLRDGEE
;
A
#
# COMPACT_ATOMS: atom_id res chain seq x y z
N MET A 1 12.46 -4.53 6.68
CA MET A 1 11.54 -5.02 5.64
C MET A 1 10.23 -5.38 6.33
N ALA A 2 9.23 -4.50 6.31
CA ALA A 2 7.94 -4.77 6.93
C ALA A 2 7.02 -5.41 5.89
N ILE A 3 7.02 -6.74 5.81
CA ILE A 3 6.05 -7.47 4.99
C ILE A 3 4.76 -7.53 5.80
N GLN A 4 3.79 -6.66 5.52
CA GLN A 4 2.46 -6.78 6.08
C GLN A 4 1.67 -7.83 5.28
N TYR A 5 1.72 -9.09 5.73
CA TYR A 5 0.84 -10.14 5.24
C TYR A 5 -0.59 -9.86 5.74
N TRP A 6 -1.46 -9.34 4.88
CA TRP A 6 -2.90 -9.35 5.13
C TRP A 6 -3.52 -10.49 4.34
N ARG A 7 -3.71 -11.64 5.02
CA ARG A 7 -4.58 -12.70 4.50
C ARG A 7 -6.01 -12.22 4.63
N VAL A 8 -6.64 -11.78 3.53
CA VAL A 8 -8.09 -11.64 3.47
C VAL A 8 -8.66 -13.05 3.36
N SER A 9 -8.71 -13.78 4.49
CA SER A 9 -9.57 -14.95 4.59
C SER A 9 -10.99 -14.46 4.84
N GLU A 10 -11.89 -14.80 3.93
CA GLU A 10 -13.33 -14.62 4.05
C GLU A 10 -13.81 -14.96 5.48
N LYS A 11 -14.12 -13.93 6.25
CA LYS A 11 -15.19 -14.01 7.25
C LYS A 11 -16.00 -12.74 7.15
N LYS A 12 -17.27 -12.90 6.78
CA LYS A 12 -18.37 -11.96 7.07
C LYS A 12 -18.41 -11.77 8.60
N GLY A 13 -17.59 -10.86 9.11
CA GLY A 13 -17.36 -10.68 10.54
C GLY A 13 -17.11 -9.21 10.83
N ASN A 14 -18.22 -8.48 10.96
CA ASN A 14 -18.38 -7.23 11.73
C ASN A 14 -17.13 -6.33 11.84
N ARG A 15 -16.89 -5.51 10.80
CA ARG A 15 -15.97 -4.38 10.87
C ARG A 15 -16.45 -3.40 11.95
N LYS A 16 -15.90 -3.44 13.16
CA LYS A 16 -15.80 -2.21 13.97
C LYS A 16 -14.56 -1.45 13.49
N GLY A 17 -14.60 -0.98 12.24
CA GLY A 17 -13.53 -0.22 11.61
C GLY A 17 -13.44 1.16 12.24
N LYS A 18 -12.23 1.58 12.64
CA LYS A 18 -11.95 3.00 12.84
C LYS A 18 -12.32 3.78 11.56
N PRO A 19 -12.72 5.05 11.65
CA PRO A 19 -13.02 5.85 10.46
C PRO A 19 -11.87 5.73 9.47
N LEU A 20 -12.19 5.39 8.21
CA LEU A 20 -11.21 5.43 7.14
C LEU A 20 -10.79 6.90 6.99
N ASP A 21 -9.48 7.17 7.06
CA ASP A 21 -8.95 8.45 6.63
C ASP A 21 -9.13 8.61 5.11
N THR A 22 -8.92 9.81 4.56
CA THR A 22 -9.00 10.07 3.10
C THR A 22 -8.17 9.06 2.29
N ASN A 23 -7.10 8.55 2.87
CA ASN A 23 -6.24 7.55 2.25
C ASN A 23 -6.86 6.14 2.21
N GLY A 24 -7.77 5.80 3.14
CA GLY A 24 -8.51 4.54 3.15
C GLY A 24 -9.53 4.44 2.01
N GLU A 25 -10.20 5.55 1.67
CA GLU A 25 -11.13 5.60 0.54
C GLU A 25 -10.40 5.47 -0.80
N GLN A 26 -9.24 6.10 -0.93
CA GLN A 26 -8.36 5.97 -2.11
C GLN A 26 -7.86 4.53 -2.27
N GLN A 27 -7.48 3.88 -1.16
CA GLN A 27 -7.02 2.48 -1.19
C GLN A 27 -8.12 1.54 -1.69
N LEU A 28 -9.37 1.71 -1.25
CA LEU A 28 -10.49 0.88 -1.71
C LEU A 28 -10.73 0.99 -3.22
N GLN A 29 -10.59 2.19 -3.78
CA GLN A 29 -10.73 2.40 -5.23
C GLN A 29 -9.59 1.73 -6.01
N VAL A 30 -8.36 1.85 -5.51
CA VAL A 30 -7.17 1.20 -6.07
C VAL A 30 -7.33 -0.32 -6.03
N ASP A 31 -7.75 -0.86 -4.89
CA ASP A 31 -7.92 -2.30 -4.70
C ASP A 31 -8.95 -2.86 -5.69
N GLY A 32 -10.10 -2.19 -5.82
CA GLY A 32 -11.14 -2.58 -6.77
C GLY A 32 -10.71 -2.44 -8.24
N LYS A 33 -9.85 -1.47 -8.56
CA LYS A 33 -9.27 -1.31 -9.90
C LYS A 33 -8.33 -2.46 -10.21
N VAL A 34 -7.38 -2.78 -9.33
CA VAL A 34 -6.40 -3.86 -9.51
C VAL A 34 -7.09 -5.21 -9.69
N MET A 35 -8.09 -5.51 -8.86
CA MET A 35 -8.89 -6.74 -8.96
C MET A 35 -9.63 -6.84 -10.30
N ARG A 36 -10.19 -5.72 -10.79
CA ARG A 36 -10.95 -5.71 -12.05
C ARG A 36 -10.05 -5.79 -13.28
N THR A 37 -8.88 -5.15 -13.23
CA THR A 37 -7.99 -5.07 -14.40
C THR A 37 -6.97 -6.20 -14.46
N GLY A 38 -6.73 -6.92 -13.37
CA GLY A 38 -5.64 -7.90 -13.27
C GLY A 38 -4.25 -7.26 -13.31
N ALA A 39 -4.17 -5.93 -13.36
CA ALA A 39 -2.94 -5.18 -13.58
C ALA A 39 -2.37 -4.69 -12.25
N ALA A 40 -1.06 -4.87 -12.07
CA ALA A 40 -0.34 -4.34 -10.94
C ALA A 40 -0.44 -2.81 -10.87
N TYR A 41 -0.48 -2.27 -9.66
CA TYR A 41 -0.46 -0.84 -9.39
C TYR A 41 0.69 -0.50 -8.45
N THR A 42 1.37 0.61 -8.71
CA THR A 42 2.43 1.12 -7.84
C THR A 42 2.16 2.57 -7.49
N ASN A 43 2.37 2.95 -6.23
CA ASN A 43 2.30 4.33 -5.78
C ASN A 43 3.29 4.62 -4.65
N GLU A 44 3.61 5.90 -4.50
CA GLU A 44 4.28 6.42 -3.31
C GLU A 44 3.26 7.09 -2.42
N THR A 45 3.31 6.82 -1.11
CA THR A 45 2.39 7.40 -0.13
C THR A 45 3.14 7.80 1.13
N LYS A 46 2.70 8.87 1.79
CA LYS A 46 3.19 9.24 3.11
C LYS A 46 2.18 8.80 4.16
N ARG A 47 2.64 8.07 5.17
CA ARG A 47 1.79 7.53 6.24
C ARG A 47 2.36 7.92 7.61
N PRO A 48 1.49 8.22 8.59
CA PRO A 48 1.95 8.44 9.95
C PRO A 48 2.48 7.13 10.54
N ASN A 49 3.65 7.19 11.15
CA ASN A 49 4.19 6.17 12.02
C ASN A 49 3.46 6.21 13.38
N PRO A 50 3.23 5.08 14.06
CA PRO A 50 2.82 5.05 15.46
C PRO A 50 3.52 6.03 16.40
N ASP A 51 4.81 6.33 16.17
CA ASP A 51 5.60 7.26 16.99
C ASP A 51 5.43 8.75 16.60
N GLY A 52 4.48 9.07 15.71
CA GLY A 52 4.16 10.46 15.33
C GLY A 52 4.99 11.04 14.17
N GLY A 53 5.94 10.28 13.62
CA GLY A 53 6.66 10.66 12.40
C GLY A 53 5.88 10.37 11.11
N MET A 54 6.36 10.87 9.97
CA MET A 54 5.86 10.48 8.64
C MET A 54 6.86 9.52 7.98
N ILE A 55 6.37 8.41 7.46
CA ILE A 55 7.14 7.46 6.66
C ILE A 55 6.64 7.51 5.23
N GLU A 56 7.57 7.57 4.28
CA GLU A 56 7.29 7.50 2.86
C GLU A 56 7.41 6.05 2.40
N PHE A 57 6.35 5.53 1.80
CA PHE A 57 6.28 4.16 1.30
C PHE A 57 6.06 4.14 -0.19
N GLU A 58 6.93 3.45 -0.92
CA GLU A 58 6.62 2.93 -2.24
C GLU A 58 5.86 1.61 -2.06
N THR A 59 4.64 1.51 -2.57
CA THR A 59 3.81 0.31 -2.48
C THR A 59 3.49 -0.23 -3.86
N ARG A 60 3.72 -1.53 -4.03
CA ARG A 60 3.27 -2.29 -5.20
C ARG A 60 2.14 -3.22 -4.80
N LEU A 61 1.02 -3.12 -5.48
CA LEU A 61 -0.19 -3.92 -5.30
C LEU A 61 -0.41 -4.80 -6.53
N THR A 62 -0.61 -6.09 -6.33
CA THR A 62 -0.85 -7.08 -7.39
C THR A 62 -2.06 -7.93 -7.05
N PRO A 63 -2.94 -8.24 -8.02
CA PRO A 63 -3.99 -9.22 -7.77
C PRO A 63 -3.36 -10.62 -7.70
N PHE A 64 -4.02 -11.53 -6.98
CA PHE A 64 -3.72 -12.94 -7.05
C PHE A 64 -5.01 -13.73 -7.25
N ASP A 65 -4.92 -14.79 -8.04
CA ASP A 65 -6.06 -15.61 -8.42
C ASP A 65 -6.21 -16.81 -7.48
N GLU A 66 -7.44 -17.25 -7.29
CA GLU A 66 -7.75 -18.58 -6.78
C GLU A 66 -7.44 -19.64 -7.83
N GLU A 67 -7.41 -20.91 -7.41
CA GLU A 67 -7.23 -22.07 -8.29
C GLU A 67 -8.26 -22.11 -9.44
N ASN A 68 -9.44 -21.51 -9.25
CA ASN A 68 -10.50 -21.43 -10.26
C ASN A 68 -10.34 -20.27 -11.27
N GLY A 69 -9.24 -19.50 -11.20
CA GLY A 69 -8.95 -18.37 -12.10
C GLY A 69 -9.73 -17.10 -11.81
N LYS A 70 -10.47 -17.02 -10.69
CA LYS A 70 -11.05 -15.76 -10.20
C LYS A 70 -10.05 -15.06 -9.29
N ALA A 71 -9.99 -13.74 -9.35
CA ALA A 71 -9.19 -12.95 -8.43
C ALA A 71 -9.64 -13.20 -6.98
N ALA A 72 -8.75 -13.76 -6.15
CA ALA A 72 -8.95 -14.06 -4.74
C ALA A 72 -8.78 -12.82 -3.85
N GLY A 73 -7.94 -11.89 -4.28
CA GLY A 73 -7.64 -10.66 -3.57
C GLY A 73 -6.40 -9.97 -4.11
N ASN A 74 -5.86 -9.05 -3.32
CA ASN A 74 -4.64 -8.32 -3.63
C ASN A 74 -3.52 -8.68 -2.65
N ILE A 75 -2.29 -8.69 -3.17
CA ILE A 75 -1.05 -8.73 -2.39
C ILE A 75 -0.38 -7.37 -2.54
N SER A 76 -0.03 -6.74 -1.41
CA SER A 76 0.76 -5.51 -1.41
C SER A 76 2.15 -5.74 -0.82
N VAL A 77 3.14 -5.06 -1.39
CA VAL A 77 4.50 -4.96 -0.85
C VAL A 77 4.84 -3.49 -0.74
N SER A 78 5.13 -3.03 0.48
CA SER A 78 5.50 -1.64 0.75
C SER A 78 6.96 -1.57 1.19
N ARG A 79 7.72 -0.68 0.55
CA ARG A 79 9.10 -0.34 0.87
C ARG A 79 9.14 1.05 1.49
N ASP A 80 9.75 1.19 2.65
CA ASP A 80 10.09 2.50 3.20
C ASP A 80 11.20 3.13 2.34
N ILE A 81 10.90 4.30 1.76
CA ILE A 81 11.81 5.08 0.91
C ILE A 81 12.26 6.38 1.58
N SER A 82 11.93 6.59 2.86
CA SER A 82 12.21 7.85 3.58
C SER A 82 13.70 8.18 3.61
N ILE A 83 14.56 7.18 3.81
CA ILE A 83 16.02 7.36 3.80
C ILE A 83 16.50 7.71 2.40
N GLN A 84 15.98 7.02 1.38
CA GLN A 84 16.39 7.19 0.00
C GLN A 84 16.04 8.60 -0.51
N ASN A 85 14.84 9.08 -0.22
CA ASN A 85 14.40 10.44 -0.59
C ASN A 85 15.24 11.52 0.10
N ARG A 86 15.54 11.37 1.40
CA ARG A 86 16.43 12.32 2.11
C ARG A 86 17.84 12.36 1.53
N MET A 87 18.36 11.24 1.04
CA MET A 87 19.67 11.21 0.38
C MET A 87 19.63 11.92 -0.98
N VAL A 88 18.55 11.72 -1.76
CA VAL A 88 18.35 12.41 -3.03
C VAL A 88 18.21 13.92 -2.82
N GLU A 89 17.45 14.37 -1.82
CA GLU A 89 17.32 15.80 -1.48
C GLU A 89 18.68 16.41 -1.11
N LYS A 90 19.47 15.74 -0.26
CA LYS A 90 20.81 16.21 0.11
C LYS A 90 21.79 16.32 -1.06
N LEU A 91 21.66 15.44 -2.06
CA LEU A 91 22.47 15.52 -3.27
C LEU A 91 22.04 16.70 -4.14
N ARG A 92 20.73 16.97 -4.24
CA ARG A 92 20.20 18.12 -5.00
C ARG A 92 20.60 19.45 -4.38
N ASP A 93 20.53 19.57 -3.05
CA ASP A 93 20.90 20.80 -2.33
C ASP A 93 22.42 21.08 -2.33
N GLY A 94 23.24 20.07 -2.63
CA GLY A 94 24.70 20.21 -2.73
C GLY A 94 25.21 20.47 -4.16
N GLU A 95 24.33 20.37 -5.17
CA GLU A 95 24.62 20.69 -6.58
C GLU A 95 24.24 22.14 -6.95
N GLU A 96 23.61 22.90 -6.04
CA GLU A 96 23.41 24.37 -6.10
C GLU A 96 24.55 25.13 -5.40
#